data_AF-A0A4Q3VIS4-F1
#
_entry.id   AF-A0A4Q3VIS4-F1
#
_cell.length_a   1.000
_cell.length_b   1.000
_cell.length_c   1.000
_cell.angle_alpha   90.00
_cell.angle_beta   90.00
_cell.angle_gamma   90.00
#
_symmetry.space_group_name_H-M   'P 1'
#
loop_
_entity.id
_entity.type
_entity.pdbx_description
1 polymer ?
#
loop_
_entity_poly.entity_id
_entity_poly.type
_entity_poly.pdbx_seq_one_letter_code
_entity_poly.pdbx_strand_id
1 'polypeptide(L)'
;MVLRVMRRRRHLSQIAFARRIDVSQAAVSQWESGDTLPSTEAILAISFALGATAEETLALASAEGSGDGELSHDMEVARAQIWDPNLPLFLQETIFLGWEAELWRRAGRDFRWDPLLIAVIAARTNWLAAAERYSEIAAPAHQAIRLATTTEGRIEAVPAIAALADADRHLGRGGAASIELAEGWAPHLPNSLYKSWILLQLGMSLARQWETETAVGLLSWSAELEELALGSDAIGNSWGHRARRICDAYLEAGEAKKATAFMGGRRERAFWPATFVSVEHANGRTVTDAE
;
A
#
# COMPACT_ATOMS: atom_id res chain seq x y z
N MET A 1 -12.44 -15.24 15.70
CA MET A 1 -11.82 -16.16 14.73
C MET A 1 -11.95 -15.60 13.32
N VAL A 2 -11.04 -15.93 12.38
CA VAL A 2 -10.97 -15.45 10.98
C VAL A 2 -12.30 -15.57 10.24
N LEU A 3 -12.98 -16.73 10.35
CA LEU A 3 -14.30 -16.97 9.74
C LEU A 3 -15.34 -15.89 10.08
N ARG A 4 -15.40 -15.50 11.36
CA ARG A 4 -16.35 -14.49 11.84
C ARG A 4 -16.10 -13.14 11.17
N VAL A 5 -14.84 -12.76 10.98
CA VAL A 5 -14.48 -11.52 10.28
C VAL A 5 -14.97 -11.58 8.85
N MET A 6 -14.56 -12.62 8.13
CA MET A 6 -14.84 -12.75 6.71
C MET A 6 -16.36 -12.70 6.46
N ARG A 7 -17.14 -13.41 7.28
CA ARG A 7 -18.60 -13.39 7.22
C ARG A 7 -19.18 -12.00 7.52
N ARG A 8 -18.76 -11.36 8.62
CA ARG A 8 -19.29 -10.05 9.02
C ARG A 8 -18.99 -8.96 8.00
N ARG A 9 -17.78 -8.96 7.41
CA ARG A 9 -17.38 -8.03 6.34
C ARG A 9 -18.20 -8.19 5.06
N ARG A 10 -18.82 -9.36 4.87
CA ARG A 10 -19.75 -9.64 3.77
C ARG A 10 -21.22 -9.47 4.18
N HIS A 11 -21.47 -8.87 5.35
CA HIS A 11 -22.80 -8.61 5.90
C HIS A 11 -23.72 -9.84 6.00
N LEU A 12 -23.15 -11.03 6.10
CA LEU A 12 -23.91 -12.27 6.21
C LEU A 12 -24.21 -12.56 7.69
N SER A 13 -25.44 -12.95 8.03
CA SER A 13 -25.76 -13.50 9.36
C SER A 13 -25.24 -14.94 9.47
N GLN A 14 -25.05 -15.46 10.69
CA GLN A 14 -24.65 -16.87 10.88
C GLN A 14 -25.65 -17.82 10.23
N ILE A 15 -26.96 -17.54 10.35
CA ILE A 15 -28.03 -18.37 9.76
C ILE A 15 -27.96 -18.33 8.23
N ALA A 16 -27.85 -17.14 7.64
CA ALA A 16 -27.76 -16.99 6.19
C ALA A 16 -26.50 -17.67 5.64
N PHE A 17 -25.38 -17.55 6.35
CA PHE A 17 -24.13 -18.20 5.98
C PHE A 17 -24.20 -19.73 6.10
N ALA A 18 -24.72 -20.24 7.21
CA ALA A 18 -24.88 -21.68 7.45
C ALA A 18 -25.73 -22.35 6.36
N ARG A 19 -26.85 -21.70 5.98
CA ARG A 19 -27.70 -22.15 4.86
C ARG A 19 -26.95 -22.19 3.53
N ARG A 20 -26.02 -21.26 3.31
CA ARG A 20 -25.28 -21.15 2.04
C ARG A 20 -24.25 -22.27 1.85
N ILE A 21 -23.73 -22.83 2.94
CA ILE A 21 -22.77 -23.94 2.93
C ILE A 21 -23.37 -25.28 3.38
N ASP A 22 -24.70 -25.34 3.52
CA ASP A 22 -25.46 -26.52 3.95
C ASP A 22 -24.99 -27.14 5.28
N VAL A 23 -24.81 -26.29 6.30
CA VAL A 23 -24.49 -26.74 7.66
C VAL A 23 -25.42 -26.10 8.69
N SER A 24 -25.38 -26.60 9.93
CA SER A 24 -26.15 -26.01 11.02
C SER A 24 -25.56 -24.66 11.46
N GLN A 25 -26.42 -23.73 11.92
CA GLN A 25 -25.95 -22.48 12.54
C GLN A 25 -25.06 -22.77 13.76
N ALA A 26 -25.33 -23.86 14.49
CA ALA A 26 -24.55 -24.28 15.64
C ALA A 26 -23.10 -24.63 15.25
N ALA A 27 -22.90 -25.34 14.12
CA ALA A 27 -21.56 -25.62 13.59
C ALA A 27 -20.80 -24.33 13.27
N VAL A 28 -21.45 -23.39 12.56
CA VAL A 28 -20.85 -22.06 12.29
C VAL A 28 -20.52 -21.33 13.58
N SER A 29 -21.37 -21.41 14.60
CA SER A 29 -21.11 -20.76 15.89
C SER A 29 -19.89 -21.35 16.59
N GLN A 30 -19.77 -22.68 16.66
CA GLN A 30 -18.65 -23.39 17.27
C GLN A 30 -17.33 -23.13 16.52
N TRP A 31 -17.39 -23.08 15.20
CA TRP A 31 -16.26 -22.64 14.41
C TRP A 31 -15.90 -21.21 14.82
N GLU A 32 -16.82 -20.26 14.74
CA GLU A 32 -16.52 -18.86 15.03
C GLU A 32 -16.01 -18.54 16.45
N SER A 33 -16.38 -19.35 17.45
CA SER A 33 -15.83 -19.28 18.82
C SER A 33 -14.44 -19.91 18.92
N GLY A 34 -14.09 -20.83 18.02
CA GLY A 34 -12.89 -21.65 18.09
C GLY A 34 -13.06 -22.90 18.95
N ASP A 35 -14.30 -23.27 19.29
CA ASP A 35 -14.60 -24.48 20.06
C ASP A 35 -14.33 -25.75 19.24
N THR A 36 -14.59 -25.67 17.93
CA THR A 36 -14.28 -26.73 16.97
C THR A 36 -13.72 -26.12 15.69
N LEU A 37 -13.00 -26.93 14.92
CA LEU A 37 -12.44 -26.51 13.64
C LEU A 37 -13.31 -27.05 12.49
N PRO A 38 -13.51 -26.26 11.42
CA PRO A 38 -14.08 -26.78 10.19
C PRO A 38 -13.13 -27.81 9.58
N SER A 39 -13.68 -28.89 9.04
CA SER A 39 -12.91 -29.85 8.23
C SER A 39 -12.33 -29.16 6.98
N THR A 40 -11.37 -29.79 6.31
CA THR A 40 -10.82 -29.28 5.04
C THR A 40 -11.92 -29.04 4.00
N GLU A 41 -12.90 -29.95 3.91
CA GLU A 41 -14.06 -29.81 3.02
C GLU A 41 -14.94 -28.60 3.41
N ALA A 42 -15.15 -28.41 4.72
CA ALA A 42 -15.88 -27.25 5.22
C ALA A 42 -15.12 -25.94 4.97
N ILE A 43 -13.79 -25.91 5.10
CA ILE A 43 -12.95 -24.75 4.76
C ILE A 43 -13.15 -24.37 3.29
N LEU A 44 -13.12 -25.34 2.37
CA LEU A 44 -13.36 -25.09 0.94
C LEU A 44 -14.77 -24.55 0.68
N ALA A 45 -15.79 -25.15 1.29
CA ALA A 45 -17.18 -24.69 1.16
C ALA A 45 -17.36 -23.26 1.71
N ILE A 46 -16.76 -22.97 2.86
CA ILE A 46 -16.72 -21.64 3.46
C ILE A 46 -16.06 -20.64 2.51
N SER A 47 -14.87 -20.96 2.00
CA SER A 47 -14.13 -20.09 1.08
C SER A 47 -14.94 -19.79 -0.17
N PHE A 48 -15.57 -20.79 -0.77
CA PHE A 48 -16.42 -20.59 -1.94
C PHE A 48 -17.65 -19.74 -1.63
N ALA A 49 -18.35 -20.00 -0.53
CA ALA A 49 -19.54 -19.24 -0.14
C ALA A 49 -19.26 -17.79 0.22
N LEU A 50 -18.06 -17.50 0.72
CA LEU A 50 -17.61 -16.14 0.99
C LEU A 50 -17.03 -15.47 -0.27
N GLY A 51 -16.68 -16.22 -1.33
CA GLY A 51 -15.84 -15.67 -2.40
C GLY A 51 -14.51 -15.21 -1.80
N ALA A 52 -13.90 -16.08 -1.01
CA ALA A 52 -12.61 -15.84 -0.37
C ALA A 52 -11.48 -15.88 -1.40
N THR A 53 -10.46 -15.05 -1.22
CA THR A 53 -9.22 -15.18 -2.00
C THR A 53 -8.41 -16.40 -1.53
N ALA A 54 -7.34 -16.75 -2.27
CA ALA A 54 -6.44 -17.83 -1.86
C ALA A 54 -5.80 -17.53 -0.49
N GLU A 55 -5.46 -16.27 -0.24
CA GLU A 55 -4.86 -15.77 1.00
C GLU A 55 -5.87 -15.83 2.16
N GLU A 56 -7.11 -15.39 1.94
CA GLU A 56 -8.18 -15.51 2.94
C GLU A 56 -8.47 -16.99 3.28
N THR A 57 -8.39 -17.88 2.28
CA THR A 57 -8.54 -19.33 2.47
C THR A 57 -7.39 -19.91 3.28
N LEU A 58 -6.16 -19.50 2.99
CA LEU A 58 -4.99 -19.91 3.75
C LEU A 58 -5.09 -19.41 5.20
N ALA A 59 -5.47 -18.15 5.42
CA ALA A 59 -5.67 -17.59 6.76
C ALA A 59 -6.76 -18.35 7.55
N LEU A 60 -7.83 -18.79 6.87
CA LEU A 60 -8.86 -19.61 7.47
C LEU A 60 -8.34 -21.01 7.85
N ALA A 61 -7.52 -21.63 7.00
CA ALA A 61 -6.91 -22.94 7.23
C ALA A 61 -5.81 -22.91 8.30
N SER A 62 -5.06 -21.81 8.38
CA SER A 62 -3.96 -21.60 9.34
C SER A 62 -4.42 -21.07 10.71
N ALA A 63 -5.74 -21.07 10.97
CA ALA A 63 -6.30 -20.56 12.22
C ALA A 63 -5.84 -21.33 13.48
N GLU A 64 -5.21 -22.50 13.34
CA GLU A 64 -4.59 -23.29 14.41
C GLU A 64 -3.26 -22.73 14.94
N GLY A 65 -2.53 -21.93 14.15
CA GLY A 65 -1.18 -21.52 14.52
C GLY A 65 -1.15 -20.45 15.61
N SER A 66 -0.55 -20.77 16.77
CA SER A 66 0.08 -19.78 17.64
C SER A 66 1.18 -19.11 16.81
N GLY A 67 0.92 -17.91 16.29
CA GLY A 67 1.91 -17.19 15.52
C GLY A 67 3.06 -16.77 16.45
N ASP A 68 4.13 -17.57 16.52
CA ASP A 68 5.32 -17.29 17.32
C ASP A 68 6.15 -16.10 16.78
N GLY A 69 5.69 -15.43 15.72
CA GLY A 69 6.20 -14.13 15.29
C GLY A 69 5.56 -12.99 16.07
N GLU A 70 5.81 -12.89 17.38
CA GLU A 70 5.13 -12.03 18.36
C GLU A 70 4.90 -10.57 17.88
N LEU A 71 3.80 -10.34 17.17
CA LEU A 71 3.28 -9.01 16.96
C LEU A 71 2.73 -8.52 18.31
N SER A 72 3.18 -7.36 18.75
CA SER A 72 2.81 -6.78 20.04
C SER A 72 1.29 -6.67 20.19
N HIS A 73 0.79 -6.81 21.42
CA HIS A 73 -0.61 -6.54 21.75
C HIS A 73 -0.89 -5.03 21.93
N ASP A 74 0.17 -4.24 22.05
CA ASP A 74 0.08 -2.79 21.95
C ASP A 74 0.01 -2.41 20.46
N MET A 75 -1.03 -1.67 20.08
CA MET A 75 -1.32 -1.36 18.68
C MET A 75 -0.28 -0.42 18.06
N GLU A 76 0.28 0.51 18.83
CA GLU A 76 1.29 1.44 18.32
C GLU A 76 2.63 0.72 18.14
N VAL A 77 2.99 -0.16 19.08
CA VAL A 77 4.18 -1.01 18.93
C VAL A 77 4.02 -1.96 17.74
N ALA A 78 2.84 -2.59 17.58
CA ALA A 78 2.55 -3.45 16.45
C ALA A 78 2.65 -2.70 15.12
N ARG A 79 2.17 -1.46 15.06
CA ARG A 79 2.31 -0.59 13.88
C ARG A 79 3.78 -0.35 13.56
N ALA A 80 4.58 -0.01 14.56
CA ALA A 80 6.02 0.21 14.38
C ALA A 80 6.74 -1.06 13.90
N GLN A 81 6.37 -2.23 14.42
CA GLN A 81 6.90 -3.52 13.96
C GLN A 81 6.58 -3.80 12.49
N ILE A 82 5.36 -3.51 12.03
CA ILE A 82 4.94 -3.72 10.63
C ILE A 82 5.83 -2.92 9.66
N TRP A 83 6.23 -1.72 10.05
CA TRP A 83 7.00 -0.79 9.23
C TRP A 83 8.50 -0.75 9.59
N ASP A 84 9.00 -1.69 10.39
CA ASP A 84 10.41 -1.72 10.79
C ASP A 84 11.31 -2.01 9.58
N PRO A 85 12.17 -1.06 9.15
CA PRO A 85 13.06 -1.26 8.01
C PRO A 85 14.15 -2.30 8.29
N ASN A 86 14.36 -2.71 9.54
CA ASN A 86 15.40 -3.65 9.95
C ASN A 86 14.96 -5.11 9.90
N LEU A 87 13.73 -5.41 9.49
CA LEU A 87 13.28 -6.79 9.33
C LEU A 87 14.18 -7.52 8.32
N PRO A 88 14.72 -8.72 8.63
CA PRO A 88 15.58 -9.45 7.70
C PRO A 88 14.85 -9.75 6.38
N LEU A 89 15.38 -9.26 5.25
CA LEU A 89 14.73 -9.35 3.93
C LEU A 89 14.22 -10.76 3.59
N PHE A 90 15.01 -11.80 3.89
CA PHE A 90 14.67 -13.19 3.59
C PHE A 90 13.54 -13.77 4.46
N LEU A 91 13.16 -13.11 5.55
CA LEU A 91 12.05 -13.50 6.43
C LEU A 91 10.82 -12.60 6.28
N GLN A 92 10.94 -11.44 5.62
CA GLN A 92 9.88 -10.43 5.60
C GLN A 92 8.54 -10.98 5.11
N GLU A 93 8.51 -11.74 4.01
CA GLU A 93 7.28 -12.34 3.49
C GLU A 93 6.61 -13.27 4.51
N THR A 94 7.40 -14.19 5.09
CA THR A 94 6.93 -15.14 6.11
C THR A 94 6.40 -14.42 7.34
N ILE A 95 7.10 -13.36 7.78
CA ILE A 95 6.70 -12.52 8.91
C ILE A 95 5.37 -11.82 8.60
N PHE A 96 5.24 -11.18 7.43
CA PHE A 96 4.01 -10.51 7.04
C PHE A 96 2.83 -11.47 6.93
N LEU A 97 3.04 -12.68 6.38
CA LEU A 97 2.01 -13.72 6.33
C LEU A 97 1.57 -14.16 7.74
N GLY A 98 2.52 -14.36 8.65
CA GLY A 98 2.23 -14.70 10.05
C GLY A 98 1.46 -13.59 10.77
N TRP A 99 1.89 -12.34 10.61
CA TRP A 99 1.22 -11.17 11.18
C TRP A 99 -0.16 -10.93 10.56
N GLU A 100 -0.33 -11.12 9.25
CA GLU A 100 -1.63 -11.05 8.60
C GLU A 100 -2.61 -12.05 9.20
N ALA A 101 -2.22 -13.32 9.33
CA ALA A 101 -3.06 -14.35 9.94
C ALA A 101 -3.45 -14.01 11.39
N GLU A 102 -2.50 -13.50 12.19
CA GLU A 102 -2.76 -13.07 13.56
C GLU A 102 -3.69 -11.86 13.61
N LEU A 103 -3.47 -10.86 12.77
CA LEU A 103 -4.30 -9.65 12.71
C LEU A 103 -5.71 -9.95 12.21
N TRP A 104 -5.90 -10.92 11.32
CA TRP A 104 -7.23 -11.44 10.99
C TRP A 104 -7.94 -12.02 12.23
N ARG A 105 -7.22 -12.76 13.10
CA ARG A 105 -7.81 -13.28 14.34
C ARG A 105 -8.19 -12.16 15.30
N ARG A 106 -7.32 -11.16 15.48
CA ARG A 106 -7.53 -10.02 16.39
C ARG A 106 -8.68 -9.12 15.91
N ALA A 107 -8.69 -8.75 14.63
CA ALA A 107 -9.79 -8.02 13.98
C ALA A 107 -11.16 -8.71 14.15
N GLY A 108 -11.17 -10.04 14.20
CA GLY A 108 -12.38 -10.83 14.45
C GLY A 108 -12.93 -10.81 15.85
N ARG A 109 -12.11 -10.39 16.81
CA ARG A 109 -12.50 -10.19 18.21
C ARG A 109 -12.77 -8.72 18.48
N ASP A 110 -11.97 -7.83 17.90
CA ASP A 110 -11.99 -6.38 18.12
C ASP A 110 -11.62 -5.64 16.84
N PHE A 111 -12.57 -4.86 16.31
CA PHE A 111 -12.42 -4.12 15.05
C PHE A 111 -11.36 -3.02 15.11
N ARG A 112 -10.90 -2.63 16.31
CA ARG A 112 -9.80 -1.67 16.44
C ARG A 112 -8.51 -2.17 15.79
N TRP A 113 -8.36 -3.49 15.58
CA TRP A 113 -7.22 -4.07 14.87
C TRP A 113 -7.33 -4.00 13.33
N ASP A 114 -8.47 -3.55 12.77
CA ASP A 114 -8.65 -3.45 11.33
C ASP A 114 -7.58 -2.58 10.63
N PRO A 115 -7.20 -1.40 11.13
CA PRO A 115 -6.12 -0.61 10.55
C PRO A 115 -4.80 -1.37 10.48
N LEU A 116 -4.41 -2.10 11.53
CA LEU A 116 -3.17 -2.88 11.53
C LEU A 116 -3.21 -4.05 10.55
N LEU A 117 -4.37 -4.70 10.41
CA LEU A 117 -4.55 -5.71 9.36
C LEU A 117 -4.36 -5.11 7.96
N ILE A 118 -4.89 -3.91 7.71
CA ILE A 118 -4.70 -3.22 6.43
C ILE A 118 -3.22 -2.86 6.26
N ALA A 119 -2.57 -2.35 7.31
CA ALA A 119 -1.18 -1.95 7.32
C ALA A 119 -0.25 -3.12 6.96
N VAL A 120 -0.44 -4.31 7.54
CA VAL A 120 0.42 -5.46 7.23
C VAL A 120 0.22 -5.96 5.79
N ILE A 121 -1.01 -5.94 5.27
CA ILE A 121 -1.29 -6.30 3.87
C ILE A 121 -0.61 -5.27 2.95
N ALA A 122 -0.71 -3.97 3.27
CA ALA A 122 -0.11 -2.89 2.51
C ALA A 122 1.43 -2.93 2.55
N ALA A 123 2.02 -3.21 3.72
CA ALA A 123 3.46 -3.41 3.88
C ALA A 123 3.96 -4.58 3.01
N ARG A 124 3.22 -5.71 3.00
CA ARG A 124 3.54 -6.84 2.12
C ARG A 124 3.47 -6.46 0.64
N THR A 125 2.46 -5.69 0.21
CA THR A 125 2.38 -5.26 -1.20
C THR A 125 3.53 -4.35 -1.59
N ASN A 126 3.95 -3.46 -0.69
CA ASN A 126 5.10 -2.60 -0.92
C ASN A 126 6.41 -3.41 -0.99
N TRP A 127 6.55 -4.44 -0.14
CA TRP A 127 7.65 -5.39 -0.22
C TRP A 127 7.68 -6.17 -1.55
N LEU A 128 6.53 -6.66 -2.02
CA LEU A 128 6.41 -7.34 -3.31
C LEU A 128 6.86 -6.43 -4.47
N ALA A 129 6.52 -5.14 -4.42
CA ALA A 129 6.99 -4.15 -5.40
C ALA A 129 8.52 -3.99 -5.35
N ALA A 130 9.09 -3.86 -4.15
CA ALA A 130 10.55 -3.76 -3.95
C ALA A 130 11.30 -5.03 -4.39
N ALA A 131 10.66 -6.20 -4.30
CA ALA A 131 11.18 -7.47 -4.77
C ALA A 131 10.87 -7.74 -6.27
N GLU A 132 10.31 -6.76 -6.99
CA GLU A 132 9.92 -6.85 -8.40
C GLU A 132 8.91 -7.98 -8.73
N ARG A 133 8.15 -8.44 -7.72
CA ARG A 133 7.12 -9.50 -7.83
C ARG A 133 5.76 -8.91 -8.22
N TYR A 134 5.74 -8.13 -9.30
CA TYR A 134 4.59 -7.31 -9.70
C TYR A 134 3.30 -8.08 -9.96
N SER A 135 3.40 -9.31 -10.48
CA SER A 135 2.24 -10.17 -10.77
C SER A 135 1.44 -10.56 -9.53
N GLU A 136 2.05 -10.49 -8.34
CA GLU A 136 1.47 -10.94 -7.07
C GLU A 136 0.84 -9.80 -6.27
N ILE A 137 1.00 -8.55 -6.69
CA ILE A 137 0.56 -7.37 -5.93
C ILE A 137 -0.95 -7.18 -5.98
N ALA A 138 -1.58 -7.45 -7.12
CA ALA A 138 -2.96 -7.03 -7.37
C ALA A 138 -3.98 -7.60 -6.37
N ALA A 139 -3.91 -8.89 -6.05
CA ALA A 139 -4.83 -9.53 -5.13
C ALA A 139 -4.75 -8.95 -3.69
N PRO A 140 -3.58 -8.92 -3.04
CA PRO A 140 -3.44 -8.32 -1.71
C PRO A 140 -3.67 -6.81 -1.70
N ALA A 141 -3.29 -6.07 -2.76
CA ALA A 141 -3.55 -4.64 -2.81
C ALA A 141 -5.05 -4.33 -2.82
N HIS A 142 -5.81 -5.01 -3.69
CA HIS A 142 -7.26 -4.90 -3.70
C HIS A 142 -7.89 -5.34 -2.38
N GLN A 143 -7.30 -6.32 -1.68
CA GLN A 143 -7.77 -6.70 -0.36
C GLN A 143 -7.62 -5.56 0.65
N ALA A 144 -6.43 -4.95 0.78
CA ALA A 144 -6.21 -3.79 1.66
C ALA A 144 -7.18 -2.64 1.35
N ILE A 145 -7.33 -2.30 0.07
CA ILE A 145 -8.23 -1.24 -0.43
C ILE A 145 -9.70 -1.53 -0.05
N ARG A 146 -10.19 -2.76 -0.25
CA ARG A 146 -11.57 -3.14 0.12
C ARG A 146 -11.82 -3.06 1.63
N LEU A 147 -10.81 -3.36 2.45
CA LEU A 147 -10.91 -3.34 3.91
C LEU A 147 -10.89 -1.91 4.48
N ALA A 148 -10.30 -0.96 3.75
CA ALA A 148 -10.12 0.43 4.12
C ALA A 148 -11.41 1.27 4.08
N THR A 149 -12.38 0.91 4.92
CA THR A 149 -13.68 1.58 5.02
C THR A 149 -13.67 2.81 5.93
N THR A 150 -12.71 2.91 6.84
CA THR A 150 -12.52 4.05 7.76
C THR A 150 -11.40 4.98 7.28
N THR A 151 -11.34 6.22 7.77
CA THR A 151 -10.25 7.16 7.46
C THR A 151 -8.88 6.57 7.82
N GLU A 152 -8.77 5.97 9.00
CA GLU A 152 -7.52 5.32 9.44
C GLU A 152 -7.15 4.15 8.53
N GLY A 153 -8.10 3.28 8.18
CA GLY A 153 -7.85 2.20 7.23
C GLY A 153 -7.44 2.70 5.84
N ARG A 154 -7.99 3.83 5.38
CA ARG A 154 -7.57 4.46 4.11
C ARG A 154 -6.14 4.96 4.14
N ILE A 155 -5.70 5.49 5.27
CA ILE A 155 -4.31 5.89 5.48
C ILE A 155 -3.39 4.67 5.35
N GLU A 156 -3.71 3.58 6.06
CA GLU A 156 -2.91 2.35 6.02
C GLU A 156 -2.90 1.65 4.66
N ALA A 157 -3.92 1.87 3.81
CA ALA A 157 -3.99 1.28 2.48
C ALA A 157 -3.18 2.04 1.41
N VAL A 158 -2.71 3.26 1.68
CA VAL A 158 -1.97 4.07 0.67
C VAL A 158 -0.77 3.32 0.06
N PRO A 159 0.08 2.62 0.82
CA PRO A 159 1.21 1.88 0.24
C PRO A 159 0.76 0.78 -0.72
N ALA A 160 -0.42 0.18 -0.51
CA ALA A 160 -0.99 -0.81 -1.42
C ALA A 160 -1.44 -0.19 -2.75
N ILE A 161 -2.00 1.03 -2.72
CA ILE A 161 -2.35 1.78 -3.92
C ILE A 161 -1.09 2.13 -4.72
N ALA A 162 -0.02 2.57 -4.03
CA ALA A 162 1.26 2.87 -4.66
C ALA A 162 1.90 1.62 -5.31
N ALA A 163 1.91 0.49 -4.60
CA ALA A 163 2.41 -0.78 -5.11
C ALA A 163 1.61 -1.26 -6.34
N LEU A 164 0.28 -1.08 -6.33
CA LEU A 164 -0.57 -1.42 -7.47
C LEU A 164 -0.27 -0.57 -8.70
N ALA A 165 -0.09 0.75 -8.53
CA ALA A 165 0.30 1.65 -9.61
C ALA A 165 1.67 1.26 -10.20
N ASP A 166 2.61 0.85 -9.35
CA ASP A 166 3.92 0.39 -9.79
C ASP A 166 3.85 -0.95 -10.54
N ALA A 167 2.99 -1.87 -10.08
CA ALA A 167 2.72 -3.13 -10.77
C ALA A 167 2.12 -2.91 -12.15
N ASP A 168 1.10 -2.04 -12.27
CA ASP A 168 0.44 -1.75 -13.54
C ASP A 168 1.42 -1.13 -14.55
N ARG A 169 2.35 -0.29 -14.08
CA ARG A 169 3.45 0.26 -14.88
C ARG A 169 4.36 -0.83 -15.43
N HIS A 170 4.90 -1.69 -14.57
CA HIS A 170 5.86 -2.73 -14.99
C HIS A 170 5.23 -3.83 -15.84
N LEU A 171 3.94 -4.11 -15.63
CA LEU A 171 3.19 -5.10 -16.39
C LEU A 171 2.56 -4.54 -17.68
N GLY A 172 2.77 -3.25 -17.99
CA GLY A 172 2.28 -2.62 -19.21
C GLY A 172 0.74 -2.51 -19.28
N ARG A 173 0.06 -2.46 -18.14
CA ARG A 173 -1.42 -2.38 -18.05
C ARG A 173 -1.96 -0.95 -18.22
N GLY A 174 -1.06 0.03 -18.30
CA GLY A 174 -1.39 1.45 -18.34
C GLY A 174 -1.69 2.03 -16.96
N GLY A 175 -1.82 3.35 -16.86
CA GLY A 175 -2.00 4.04 -15.57
C GLY A 175 -3.43 4.47 -15.25
N ALA A 176 -4.41 4.24 -16.14
CA ALA A 176 -5.76 4.81 -15.99
C ALA A 176 -6.48 4.35 -14.72
N ALA A 177 -6.44 3.05 -14.42
CA ALA A 177 -7.07 2.50 -13.21
C ALA A 177 -6.41 3.03 -11.93
N SER A 178 -5.07 3.13 -11.90
CA SER A 178 -4.33 3.63 -10.75
C SER A 178 -4.56 5.14 -10.53
N ILE A 179 -4.72 5.91 -11.62
CA ILE A 179 -5.11 7.33 -11.58
C ILE A 179 -6.50 7.48 -10.99
N GLU A 180 -7.50 6.79 -11.54
CA GLU A 180 -8.89 6.85 -11.05
C GLU A 180 -8.95 6.49 -9.55
N LEU A 181 -8.24 5.43 -9.17
CA LEU A 181 -8.15 5.00 -7.77
C LEU A 181 -7.52 6.08 -6.89
N ALA A 182 -6.40 6.68 -7.30
CA ALA A 182 -5.71 7.71 -6.53
C ALA A 182 -6.52 9.02 -6.43
N GLU A 183 -7.18 9.43 -7.52
CA GLU A 183 -8.11 10.57 -7.54
C GLU A 183 -9.31 10.36 -6.62
N GLY A 184 -9.87 9.15 -6.63
CA GLY A 184 -10.95 8.76 -5.73
C GLY A 184 -10.52 8.73 -4.27
N TRP A 185 -9.25 8.44 -3.96
CA TRP A 185 -8.76 8.30 -2.59
C TRP A 185 -8.26 9.62 -1.97
N ALA A 186 -7.52 10.43 -2.73
CA ALA A 186 -6.78 11.58 -2.23
C ALA A 186 -7.64 12.62 -1.47
N PRO A 187 -8.88 12.94 -1.89
CA PRO A 187 -9.76 13.88 -1.17
C PRO A 187 -10.15 13.40 0.24
N HIS A 188 -10.10 12.09 0.49
CA HIS A 188 -10.51 11.48 1.76
C HIS A 188 -9.36 11.25 2.73
N LEU A 189 -8.13 11.57 2.34
CA LEU A 189 -6.96 11.50 3.21
C LEU A 189 -6.74 12.85 3.91
N PRO A 190 -6.38 12.84 5.21
CA PRO A 190 -5.92 14.05 5.88
C PRO A 190 -4.61 14.53 5.25
N ASN A 191 -4.27 15.81 5.48
CA ASN A 191 -2.97 16.33 5.11
C ASN A 191 -1.89 15.63 5.96
N SER A 192 -1.20 14.67 5.34
CA SER A 192 -0.24 13.77 5.99
C SER A 192 0.79 13.27 4.97
N LEU A 193 1.81 12.55 5.45
CA LEU A 193 2.78 11.86 4.59
C LEU A 193 2.12 10.90 3.60
N TYR A 194 1.07 10.22 4.03
CA TYR A 194 0.33 9.30 3.16
C TYR A 194 -0.38 10.03 2.03
N LYS A 195 -0.95 11.21 2.29
CA LYS A 195 -1.50 12.05 1.22
C LYS A 195 -0.41 12.62 0.30
N SER A 196 0.74 12.99 0.87
CA SER A 196 1.91 13.34 0.05
C SER A 196 2.28 12.21 -0.92
N TRP A 197 2.37 10.98 -0.43
CA TRP A 197 2.67 9.80 -1.24
C TRP A 197 1.64 9.52 -2.33
N ILE A 198 0.35 9.60 -2.04
CA ILE A 198 -0.66 9.34 -3.08
C ILE A 198 -0.64 10.42 -4.18
N LEU A 199 -0.42 11.68 -3.80
CA LEU A 199 -0.29 12.79 -4.76
C LEU A 199 0.97 12.67 -5.60
N LEU A 200 2.07 12.14 -5.02
CA LEU A 200 3.28 11.81 -5.75
C LEU A 200 2.99 10.77 -6.84
N GLN A 201 2.32 9.66 -6.48
CA GLN A 201 2.01 8.60 -7.45
C GLN A 201 1.04 9.08 -8.54
N LEU A 202 0.01 9.83 -8.16
CA LEU A 202 -0.94 10.42 -9.11
C LEU A 202 -0.25 11.40 -10.06
N GLY A 203 0.58 12.31 -9.53
CA GLY A 203 1.34 13.26 -10.33
C GLY A 203 2.27 12.57 -11.32
N MET A 204 3.03 11.56 -10.88
CA MET A 204 3.91 10.79 -11.77
C MET A 204 3.13 10.01 -12.85
N SER A 205 1.94 9.51 -12.53
CA SER A 205 1.09 8.81 -13.49
C SER A 205 0.51 9.75 -14.54
N LEU A 206 0.10 10.96 -14.14
CA LEU A 206 -0.40 12.01 -15.05
C LEU A 206 0.71 12.55 -15.95
N ALA A 207 1.93 12.74 -15.44
CA ALA A 207 3.07 13.19 -16.23
C ALA A 207 3.33 12.26 -17.44
N ARG A 208 3.24 10.94 -17.22
CA ARG A 208 3.38 9.92 -18.29
C ARG A 208 2.27 9.96 -19.32
N GLN A 209 1.10 10.51 -18.98
CA GLN A 209 -0.03 10.71 -19.89
C GLN A 209 -0.03 12.11 -20.54
N TRP A 210 1.07 12.86 -20.39
CA TRP A 210 1.27 14.19 -20.96
C TRP A 210 0.36 15.27 -20.35
N GLU A 211 -0.18 15.01 -19.16
CA GLU A 211 -0.94 15.96 -18.32
C GLU A 211 0.03 16.75 -17.41
N THR A 212 1.10 17.31 -18.01
CA THR A 212 2.28 17.77 -17.25
C THR A 212 2.00 18.88 -16.24
N GLU A 213 1.18 19.87 -16.58
CA GLU A 213 0.90 21.00 -15.68
C GLU A 213 0.13 20.54 -14.43
N THR A 214 -0.86 19.66 -14.61
CA THR A 214 -1.60 19.04 -13.52
C THR A 214 -0.66 18.20 -12.65
N ALA A 215 0.20 17.39 -13.28
CA ALA A 215 1.20 16.59 -12.58
C ALA A 215 2.14 17.45 -11.72
N VAL A 216 2.69 18.53 -12.28
CA VAL A 216 3.60 19.46 -11.56
C VAL A 216 2.90 20.11 -10.37
N GLY A 217 1.63 20.49 -10.52
CA GLY A 217 0.82 21.03 -9.42
C GLY A 217 0.67 20.03 -8.26
N LEU A 218 0.33 18.78 -8.57
CA LEU A 218 0.19 17.71 -7.57
C LEU A 218 1.51 17.37 -6.88
N LEU A 219 2.61 17.32 -7.63
CA LEU A 219 3.94 17.04 -7.11
C LEU A 219 4.47 18.17 -6.22
N SER A 220 4.16 19.41 -6.56
CA SER A 220 4.45 20.56 -5.71
C SER A 220 3.71 20.47 -4.38
N TRP A 221 2.40 20.18 -4.43
CA TRP A 221 1.59 20.02 -3.22
C TRP A 221 2.03 18.82 -2.37
N SER A 222 2.38 17.71 -3.02
CA SER A 222 2.96 16.54 -2.38
C SER A 222 4.23 16.90 -1.60
N ALA A 223 5.15 17.68 -2.19
CA ALA A 223 6.37 18.11 -1.50
C ALA A 223 6.08 19.03 -0.31
N GLU A 224 5.09 19.93 -0.42
CA GLU A 224 4.66 20.80 0.69
C GLU A 224 4.09 20.01 1.86
N LEU A 225 3.26 18.99 1.60
CA LEU A 225 2.71 18.14 2.65
C LEU A 225 3.78 17.36 3.41
N GLU A 226 4.83 16.91 2.72
CA GLU A 226 5.95 16.22 3.36
C GLU A 226 6.81 17.19 4.20
N GLU A 227 7.05 18.40 3.69
CA GLU A 227 7.72 19.48 4.43
C GLU A 227 6.99 19.82 5.73
N LEU A 228 5.67 19.92 5.67
CA LEU A 228 4.83 20.15 6.85
C LEU A 228 4.86 18.98 7.83
N ALA A 229 4.98 17.74 7.35
CA ALA A 229 4.88 16.55 8.19
C ALA A 229 6.21 16.12 8.84
N LEU A 230 7.33 16.23 8.13
CA LEU A 230 8.66 15.88 8.65
C LEU A 230 9.38 17.08 9.31
N GLY A 231 8.96 18.30 8.98
CA GLY A 231 9.69 19.51 9.31
C GLY A 231 10.88 19.75 8.37
N SER A 232 11.25 21.02 8.20
CA SER A 232 12.31 21.42 7.27
C SER A 232 13.68 20.80 7.60
N ASP A 233 13.97 20.58 8.90
CA ASP A 233 15.25 20.01 9.33
C ASP A 233 15.45 18.56 8.87
N ALA A 234 14.38 17.76 8.81
CA ALA A 234 14.45 16.37 8.39
C ALA A 234 14.64 16.20 6.88
N ILE A 235 14.08 17.12 6.08
CA ILE A 235 14.22 17.12 4.61
C ILE A 235 15.51 17.82 4.19
N GLY A 236 16.06 18.69 5.04
CA GLY A 236 17.21 19.52 4.73
C GLY A 236 16.87 20.59 3.69
N ASN A 237 17.28 20.38 2.43
CA ASN A 237 17.02 21.33 1.36
C ASN A 237 15.61 21.14 0.76
N SER A 238 14.59 21.75 1.37
CA SER A 238 13.19 21.61 0.92
C SER A 238 12.96 22.07 -0.53
N TRP A 239 13.67 23.12 -0.97
CA TRP A 239 13.64 23.53 -2.38
C TRP A 239 14.21 22.44 -3.30
N GLY A 240 15.36 21.86 -2.95
CA GLY A 240 15.98 20.77 -3.72
C GLY A 240 15.08 19.53 -3.82
N HIS A 241 14.44 19.17 -2.71
CA HIS A 241 13.48 18.05 -2.66
C HIS A 241 12.27 18.27 -3.57
N ARG A 242 11.65 19.46 -3.50
CA ARG A 242 10.55 19.84 -4.40
C ARG A 242 11.00 19.88 -5.85
N ALA A 243 12.16 20.47 -6.11
CA ALA A 243 12.70 20.62 -7.45
C ALA A 243 12.98 19.27 -8.10
N ARG A 244 13.47 18.29 -7.34
CA ARG A 244 13.63 16.91 -7.81
C ARG A 244 12.32 16.34 -8.32
N ARG A 245 11.24 16.39 -7.53
CA ARG A 245 9.94 15.84 -7.94
C ARG A 245 9.41 16.47 -9.22
N ILE A 246 9.52 17.79 -9.34
CA ILE A 246 9.08 18.51 -10.54
C ILE A 246 9.93 18.13 -11.76
N CYS A 247 11.25 17.99 -11.59
CA CYS A 247 12.13 17.54 -12.67
C CYS A 247 11.79 16.10 -13.09
N ASP A 248 11.57 15.20 -12.13
CA ASP A 248 11.18 13.81 -12.41
C ASP A 248 9.88 13.76 -13.22
N ALA A 249 8.90 14.63 -12.93
CA ALA A 249 7.67 14.77 -13.72
C ALA A 249 7.95 15.15 -15.17
N TYR A 250 8.75 16.20 -15.39
CA TYR A 250 9.11 16.63 -16.73
C TYR A 250 9.86 15.55 -17.50
N LEU A 251 10.72 14.79 -16.84
CA LEU A 251 11.45 13.68 -17.46
C LEU A 251 10.51 12.55 -17.87
N GLU A 252 9.56 12.18 -17.01
CA GLU A 252 8.53 11.17 -17.33
C GLU A 252 7.60 11.61 -18.47
N ALA A 253 7.35 12.91 -18.61
CA ALA A 253 6.61 13.49 -19.73
C ALA A 253 7.44 13.62 -21.02
N GLY A 254 8.74 13.28 -21.00
CA GLY A 254 9.65 13.47 -22.14
C GLY A 254 10.04 14.94 -22.39
N GLU A 255 9.81 15.82 -21.42
CA GLU A 255 10.01 17.28 -21.51
C GLU A 255 11.33 17.73 -20.84
N ALA A 256 12.44 17.05 -21.14
CA ALA A 256 13.74 17.29 -20.50
C ALA A 256 14.22 18.76 -20.57
N LYS A 257 13.84 19.50 -21.62
CA LYS A 257 14.13 20.94 -21.74
C LYS A 257 13.40 21.79 -20.70
N LYS A 258 12.15 21.44 -20.35
CA LYS A 258 11.41 22.11 -19.28
C LYS A 258 12.01 21.79 -17.91
N ALA A 259 12.49 20.57 -17.69
CA ALA A 259 13.25 20.22 -16.48
C ALA A 259 14.49 21.11 -16.34
N THR A 260 15.28 21.27 -17.41
CA THR A 260 16.45 22.17 -17.44
C THR A 260 16.07 23.63 -17.20
N ALA A 261 15.01 24.11 -17.84
CA ALA A 261 14.52 25.47 -17.66
C ALA A 261 14.06 25.72 -16.21
N PHE A 262 13.40 24.73 -15.59
CA PHE A 262 12.95 24.79 -14.21
C PHE A 262 14.11 24.86 -13.21
N MET A 263 15.19 24.11 -13.45
CA MET A 263 16.43 24.25 -12.68
C MET A 263 17.03 25.66 -12.81
N GLY A 264 16.74 26.38 -13.91
CA GLY A 264 16.98 27.81 -14.05
C GLY A 264 18.45 28.21 -13.95
N GLY A 265 19.37 27.31 -14.35
CA GLY A 265 20.81 27.51 -14.21
C GLY A 265 21.31 27.57 -12.75
N ARG A 266 20.46 27.27 -11.76
CA ARG A 266 20.79 27.30 -10.32
C ARG A 266 21.62 26.08 -9.89
N ARG A 267 22.64 25.73 -10.67
CA ARG A 267 23.62 24.66 -10.38
C ARG A 267 24.23 24.82 -8.98
N GLU A 268 24.36 26.06 -8.54
CA GLU A 268 24.95 26.46 -7.26
C GLU A 268 24.03 26.21 -6.04
N ARG A 269 22.74 25.91 -6.26
CA ARG A 269 21.79 25.64 -5.16
C ARG A 269 21.72 24.16 -4.84
N ALA A 270 22.66 23.63 -4.06
CA ALA A 270 22.61 22.34 -3.34
C ALA A 270 21.66 21.28 -3.96
N PHE A 271 21.75 21.08 -5.27
CA PHE A 271 20.84 20.22 -6.02
C PHE A 271 21.32 18.81 -5.79
N TRP A 272 20.40 17.84 -5.78
CA TRP A 272 20.83 16.45 -5.66
C TRP A 272 21.57 16.06 -6.95
N PRO A 273 22.85 15.64 -6.89
CA PRO A 273 23.65 15.38 -8.09
C PRO A 273 22.96 14.41 -9.06
N ALA A 274 22.29 13.38 -8.52
CA ALA A 274 21.55 12.40 -9.30
C ALA A 274 20.43 13.02 -10.17
N THR A 275 19.69 14.00 -9.65
CA THR A 275 18.63 14.67 -10.43
C THR A 275 19.23 15.50 -11.56
N PHE A 276 20.31 16.25 -11.28
CA PHE A 276 21.00 17.04 -12.30
C PHE A 276 21.53 16.15 -13.43
N VAL A 277 22.24 15.07 -13.08
CA VAL A 277 22.74 14.07 -14.03
C VAL A 277 21.61 13.49 -14.89
N SER A 278 20.48 13.13 -14.27
CA SER A 278 19.33 12.56 -14.99
C SER A 278 18.75 13.55 -16.01
N VAL A 279 18.61 14.83 -15.63
CA VAL A 279 18.10 15.87 -16.53
C VAL A 279 19.04 16.12 -17.70
N GLU A 280 20.34 16.21 -17.44
CA GLU A 280 21.33 16.49 -18.48
C GLU A 280 21.50 15.31 -19.44
N HIS A 281 21.50 14.07 -18.93
CA HIS A 281 21.48 12.86 -19.76
C HIS A 281 20.24 12.79 -20.65
N ALA A 282 19.05 13.14 -20.13
CA ALA A 282 17.82 13.18 -20.92
C ALA A 282 17.85 14.27 -22.01
N ASN A 283 18.69 15.29 -21.87
CA ASN A 283 18.97 16.28 -22.92
C ASN A 283 20.13 15.88 -23.85
N GLY A 284 20.69 14.67 -23.70
CA GLY A 284 21.80 14.18 -24.52
C GLY A 284 23.17 14.76 -24.14
N ARG A 285 23.31 15.35 -22.94
CA ARG A 285 24.58 15.89 -22.44
C ARG A 285 25.16 14.98 -21.36
N THR A 286 26.39 14.51 -21.55
CA THR A 286 27.15 13.82 -20.50
C THR A 286 27.61 14.80 -19.43
N VAL A 287 27.42 14.45 -18.17
CA VAL A 287 27.90 15.24 -17.00
C VAL A 287 29.23 14.69 -16.54
N THR A 288 30.19 15.57 -16.22
CA THR A 288 31.50 15.19 -15.68
C THR A 288 31.53 15.30 -14.16
N ASP A 289 32.42 14.57 -13.47
CA ASP A 289 32.59 14.66 -12.01
C ASP A 289 32.90 16.07 -11.48
N ALA A 290 33.38 16.97 -12.35
CA ALA A 290 33.68 18.36 -12.01
C ALA A 290 32.44 19.28 -11.98
N GLU A 291 31.31 18.84 -12.54
CA GLU A 291 30.03 19.56 -12.56
C GLU A 291 29.08 19.08 -11.45
#